data_AF-A0A1F7VBR9-F1
#
_entry.id   AF-A0A1F7VBR9-F1
#
_cell.length_a   1.000
_cell.length_b   1.000
_cell.length_c   1.000
_cell.angle_alpha   90.00
_cell.angle_beta   90.00
_cell.angle_gamma   90.00
#
_symmetry.space_group_name_H-M   'P 1'
#
loop_
_entity.id
_entity.type
_entity.pdbx_description
1 polymer ?
#
loop_
_entity_poly.entity_id
_entity_poly.type
_entity_poly.pdbx_seq_one_letter_code
_entity_poly.pdbx_strand_id
1 'polypeptide(L)'
;MPEDANNANLQSVEPAKNGQAKKVMREIILKWIGEGTAPAASELSTKETAPAQSKINIRAAEPADDKQRQAVHEALSRVRPETRNQKTGMAKPINDRRSSQETQALLEKYETSLLARGRRHINIFAWLYGAMWSVFLLGTAVLAIGVYKLGWDGQLTNKLLNYVPLPYGFVRYHPIWYGTYRAEYQAISRFRSQQSASSQSIISPEEIENILVRRTMANDLAWGRGLWVSDSEVVSELNDIAIKARSIDEVERTVQALWGISINEYSRRVIRPYLLKKKLLSALSNDFLIKQRFGRANDLQALDGYLDQLRESTPVIIFR
;
A
#
# COMPACT_ATOMS: atom_id res chain seq x y z
N MET A 1 -49.70 11.38 -13.55
CA MET A 1 -48.56 12.30 -13.74
C MET A 1 -47.50 11.56 -14.52
N PRO A 2 -47.15 11.99 -15.74
CA PRO A 2 -46.03 11.44 -16.48
C PRO A 2 -44.76 12.24 -16.15
N GLU A 3 -43.72 11.57 -15.64
CA GLU A 3 -42.36 12.12 -15.53
C GLU A 3 -41.47 11.42 -16.57
N ASP A 4 -41.38 12.08 -17.72
CA ASP A 4 -40.15 12.47 -18.40
C ASP A 4 -38.98 11.47 -18.48
N ALA A 5 -38.99 10.79 -19.62
CA ALA A 5 -37.89 10.72 -20.58
C ALA A 5 -36.64 11.56 -20.25
N ASN A 6 -35.63 10.91 -19.68
CA ASN A 6 -34.25 11.39 -19.76
C ASN A 6 -33.26 10.22 -19.91
N ASN A 7 -33.48 9.42 -20.96
CA ASN A 7 -32.53 8.40 -21.42
C ASN A 7 -31.63 9.01 -22.51
N ALA A 8 -30.81 9.98 -22.10
CA ALA A 8 -29.84 10.62 -22.96
C ALA A 8 -28.62 9.70 -23.14
N ASN A 9 -28.55 9.08 -24.31
CA ASN A 9 -27.36 9.10 -25.15
C ASN A 9 -26.07 8.53 -24.53
N LEU A 10 -26.05 7.23 -24.26
CA LEU A 10 -24.81 6.45 -24.30
C LEU A 10 -24.41 6.31 -25.77
N GLN A 11 -23.72 7.32 -26.29
CA GLN A 11 -23.00 7.24 -27.55
C GLN A 11 -22.15 5.96 -27.55
N SER A 12 -22.40 5.12 -28.55
CA SER A 12 -21.59 3.95 -28.88
C SER A 12 -20.15 4.38 -29.11
N VAL A 13 -19.32 4.27 -28.08
CA VAL A 13 -17.87 4.48 -28.18
C VAL A 13 -17.33 3.43 -29.16
N GLU A 14 -16.78 3.92 -30.26
CA GLU A 14 -16.25 3.16 -31.38
C GLU A 14 -15.20 2.11 -30.92
N PRO A 15 -15.44 0.80 -31.12
CA PRO A 15 -14.63 -0.27 -30.51
C PRO A 15 -13.23 -0.47 -31.12
N ALA A 16 -12.92 0.17 -32.25
CA ALA A 16 -11.72 -0.14 -33.05
C ALA A 16 -10.39 0.41 -32.49
N LYS A 17 -10.41 1.46 -31.64
CA LYS A 17 -9.17 2.08 -31.13
C LYS A 17 -8.64 1.47 -29.81
N ASN A 18 -9.50 0.87 -29.00
CA ASN A 18 -9.14 0.32 -27.67
C ASN A 18 -8.31 -1.00 -27.72
N GLY A 19 -8.06 -1.57 -28.91
CA GLY A 19 -7.38 -2.87 -29.03
C GLY A 19 -5.91 -2.84 -28.59
N GLN A 20 -5.20 -1.75 -28.86
CA GLN A 20 -3.76 -1.65 -28.58
C GLN A 20 -3.47 -1.47 -27.09
N ALA A 21 -4.16 -0.55 -26.41
CA ALA A 21 -4.04 -0.37 -24.97
C ALA A 21 -4.42 -1.65 -24.20
N LYS A 22 -5.52 -2.30 -24.58
CA LYS A 22 -5.94 -3.59 -23.99
C LYS A 22 -4.86 -4.67 -24.15
N LYS A 23 -4.19 -4.74 -25.30
CA LYS A 23 -3.10 -5.71 -25.56
C LYS A 23 -1.87 -5.43 -24.68
N VAL A 24 -1.41 -4.18 -24.62
CA VAL A 24 -0.25 -3.78 -23.80
C VAL A 24 -0.50 -4.05 -22.32
N MET A 25 -1.66 -3.63 -21.81
CA MET A 25 -2.04 -3.92 -20.42
C MET A 25 -2.12 -5.41 -20.15
N ARG A 26 -2.77 -6.18 -21.04
CA ARG A 26 -2.85 -7.64 -20.91
C ARG A 26 -1.46 -8.28 -20.80
N GLU A 27 -0.50 -7.85 -21.62
CA GLU A 27 0.86 -8.39 -21.58
C GLU A 27 1.57 -8.10 -20.26
N ILE A 28 1.48 -6.86 -19.75
CA ILE A 28 2.05 -6.47 -18.46
C ILE A 28 1.42 -7.30 -17.34
N ILE A 29 0.11 -7.53 -17.41
CA ILE A 29 -0.64 -8.26 -16.40
C ILE A 29 -0.29 -9.75 -16.42
N LEU A 30 -0.24 -10.38 -17.59
CA LEU A 30 0.16 -11.79 -17.70
C LEU A 30 1.59 -12.00 -17.19
N LYS A 31 2.50 -11.07 -17.52
CA LYS A 31 3.85 -11.04 -16.94
C LYS A 31 3.85 -10.84 -15.42
N TRP A 32 2.86 -10.12 -14.87
CA TRP A 32 2.75 -9.85 -13.45
C TRP A 32 2.12 -11.01 -12.64
N ILE A 33 1.04 -11.63 -13.16
CA ILE A 33 0.35 -12.78 -12.56
C ILE A 33 1.23 -14.04 -12.65
N GLY A 34 2.21 -14.07 -13.57
CA GLY A 34 3.06 -15.23 -13.80
C GLY A 34 2.41 -16.27 -14.70
N GLU A 35 1.17 -16.02 -15.17
CA GLU A 35 0.57 -16.74 -16.28
C GLU A 35 1.33 -16.37 -17.56
N GLY A 36 2.26 -17.22 -17.96
CA GLY A 36 2.87 -17.10 -19.27
C GLY A 36 1.77 -17.07 -20.31
N THR A 37 1.84 -16.13 -21.26
CA THR A 37 1.18 -16.36 -22.54
C THR A 37 1.80 -17.64 -23.09
N ALA A 38 1.16 -18.80 -22.87
CA ALA A 38 1.43 -19.94 -23.71
C ALA A 38 1.31 -19.38 -25.14
N PRO A 39 2.38 -19.42 -25.96
CA PRO A 39 2.30 -18.88 -27.30
C PRO A 39 1.10 -19.56 -27.93
N ALA A 40 0.13 -18.75 -28.37
CA ALA A 40 -0.97 -19.27 -29.16
C ALA A 40 -0.31 -20.12 -30.25
N ALA A 41 -0.59 -21.42 -30.26
CA ALA A 41 -0.04 -22.35 -31.21
C ALA A 41 -0.57 -21.94 -32.60
N SER A 42 0.16 -21.04 -33.24
CA SER A 42 -0.15 -20.47 -34.54
C SER A 42 1.19 -20.09 -35.14
N GLU A 43 1.78 -21.09 -35.80
CA GLU A 43 2.70 -20.96 -36.93
C GLU A 43 3.75 -19.83 -36.84
N LEU A 44 4.95 -20.18 -36.37
CA LEU A 44 6.13 -19.41 -36.75
C LEU A 44 7.17 -20.30 -37.43
N SER A 45 7.09 -20.22 -38.76
CA SER A 45 8.15 -20.50 -39.72
C SER A 45 9.47 -19.87 -39.26
N THR A 46 10.52 -20.68 -39.34
CA THR A 46 11.92 -20.35 -39.09
C THR A 46 12.41 -19.22 -39.97
N LYS A 47 12.71 -18.06 -39.38
CA LYS A 47 13.74 -17.17 -39.92
C LYS A 47 14.54 -16.53 -38.79
N GLU A 48 15.58 -17.25 -38.42
CA GLU A 48 16.65 -16.87 -37.51
C GLU A 48 17.33 -15.59 -38.03
N THR A 49 17.14 -14.48 -37.32
CA THR A 49 17.94 -13.26 -37.50
C THR A 49 18.51 -12.90 -36.12
N ALA A 50 19.84 -12.91 -36.02
CA ALA A 50 20.59 -12.69 -34.80
C ALA A 50 20.28 -11.33 -34.15
N PRO A 51 20.15 -11.23 -32.81
CA PRO A 51 19.90 -9.96 -32.16
C PRO A 51 21.20 -9.16 -31.97
N ALA A 52 21.15 -7.93 -32.44
CA ALA A 52 22.15 -6.89 -32.18
C ALA A 52 22.19 -6.54 -30.69
N GLN A 53 23.42 -6.42 -30.16
CA GLN A 53 23.69 -6.02 -28.78
C GLN A 53 23.31 -4.54 -28.56
N SER A 54 22.17 -4.31 -27.92
CA SER A 54 21.76 -3.00 -27.40
C SER A 54 22.58 -2.66 -26.15
N LYS A 55 23.61 -1.83 -26.31
CA LYS A 55 24.33 -1.19 -25.19
C LYS A 55 23.39 -0.23 -24.48
N ILE A 56 22.92 -0.61 -23.29
CA ILE A 56 22.21 0.30 -22.38
C ILE A 56 23.27 1.24 -21.78
N ASN A 57 23.28 2.48 -22.26
CA ASN A 57 24.14 3.54 -21.76
C ASN A 57 23.47 4.12 -20.51
N ILE A 58 23.93 3.70 -19.32
CA ILE A 58 23.49 4.25 -18.03
C ILE A 58 24.12 5.64 -17.92
N ARG A 59 23.37 6.66 -18.35
CA ARG A 59 23.74 8.07 -18.17
C ARG A 59 23.63 8.39 -16.68
N ALA A 60 24.78 8.65 -16.05
CA ALA A 60 24.86 9.13 -14.68
C ALA A 60 23.99 10.39 -14.53
N ALA A 61 23.14 10.38 -13.50
CA ALA A 61 22.33 11.54 -13.15
C ALA A 61 23.25 12.72 -12.79
N GLU A 62 23.03 13.85 -13.46
CA GLU A 62 23.63 15.13 -13.10
C GLU A 62 23.33 15.46 -11.62
N PRO A 63 24.32 15.93 -10.85
CA PRO A 63 24.09 16.37 -9.48
C PRO A 63 23.17 17.59 -9.48
N ALA A 64 22.11 17.51 -8.68
CA ALA A 64 21.19 18.60 -8.44
C ALA A 64 21.91 19.85 -7.92
N ASP A 65 21.63 20.98 -8.56
CA ASP A 65 22.10 22.34 -8.34
C ASP A 65 22.30 22.70 -6.85
N ASP A 66 23.56 22.97 -6.48
CA ASP A 66 23.99 23.36 -5.13
C ASP A 66 23.27 24.62 -4.62
N LYS A 67 22.70 25.44 -5.51
CA LYS A 67 21.87 26.61 -5.12
C LYS A 67 20.59 26.22 -4.38
N GLN A 68 20.01 25.05 -4.68
CA GLN A 68 18.77 24.61 -4.04
C GLN A 68 19.02 24.13 -2.60
N ARG A 69 20.22 23.63 -2.30
CA ARG A 69 20.61 23.23 -0.94
C ARG A 69 20.89 24.43 -0.03
N GLN A 70 21.42 25.54 -0.57
CA GLN A 70 21.66 26.76 0.21
C GLN A 70 20.36 27.48 0.60
N ALA A 71 19.34 27.50 -0.27
CA ALA A 71 18.05 28.13 0.03
C ALA A 71 17.28 27.45 1.18
N VAL A 72 17.39 26.13 1.31
CA VAL A 72 16.73 25.38 2.40
C VAL A 72 17.44 25.60 3.74
N HIS A 73 18.76 25.73 3.74
CA HIS A 73 19.53 26.02 4.96
C HIS A 73 19.28 27.43 5.50
N GLU A 74 19.05 28.42 4.62
CA GLU A 74 18.73 29.78 5.05
C GLU A 74 17.32 29.86 5.69
N ALA A 75 16.33 29.16 5.13
CA ALA A 75 14.97 29.14 5.65
C ALA A 75 14.85 28.51 7.05
N LEU A 76 15.65 27.48 7.36
CA LEU A 76 15.64 26.81 8.66
C LEU A 76 16.30 27.61 9.79
N SER A 77 17.15 28.59 9.47
CA SER A 77 17.84 29.40 10.48
C SER A 77 17.00 30.54 11.08
N ARG A 78 15.85 30.89 10.47
CA ARG A 78 15.00 32.02 10.90
C ARG A 78 13.92 31.66 11.94
N VAL A 79 13.77 30.38 12.29
CA VAL A 79 12.78 29.95 13.30
C VAL A 79 13.47 29.69 14.63
N ARG A 80 13.93 30.76 15.31
CA ARG A 80 14.45 30.69 16.68
C ARG A 80 13.42 31.35 17.60
N PRO A 81 12.73 30.61 18.49
CA PRO A 81 11.79 31.21 19.42
C PRO A 81 12.57 32.03 20.48
N GLU A 82 12.28 33.32 20.56
CA GLU A 82 12.73 34.20 21.63
C GLU A 82 12.16 33.70 22.97
N THR A 83 13.05 33.18 23.82
CA THR A 83 12.73 32.92 25.22
C THR A 83 12.65 34.25 25.96
N ARG A 84 11.41 34.76 26.08
CA ARG A 84 11.05 35.93 26.89
C ARG A 84 11.28 35.63 28.37
N ASN A 85 12.49 35.91 28.86
CA ASN A 85 12.82 35.94 30.28
C ASN A 85 12.02 37.04 30.99
N GLN A 86 10.95 36.64 31.69
CA GLN A 86 10.30 37.52 32.65
C GLN A 86 11.17 37.68 33.90
N LYS A 87 11.63 38.92 34.06
CA LYS A 87 12.41 39.45 35.18
C LYS A 87 11.47 39.62 36.39
N THR A 88 11.44 38.64 37.28
CA THR A 88 10.72 38.75 38.55
C THR A 88 11.52 39.65 39.50
N GLY A 89 10.91 40.76 39.90
CA GLY A 89 11.50 41.76 40.79
C GLY A 89 11.72 41.23 42.21
N MET A 90 12.85 41.64 42.80
CA MET A 90 13.19 41.42 44.19
C MET A 90 12.13 42.06 45.12
N ALA A 91 11.50 41.23 45.95
CA ALA A 91 10.78 41.68 47.13
C ALA A 91 11.66 41.47 48.37
N LYS A 92 11.78 42.53 49.19
CA LYS A 92 12.50 42.57 50.47
C LYS A 92 12.06 41.43 51.42
N PRO A 93 12.98 40.76 52.12
CA PRO A 93 12.62 39.86 53.21
C PRO A 93 12.21 40.68 54.44
N ILE A 94 10.92 40.76 54.71
CA ILE A 94 10.39 41.23 56.00
C ILE A 94 10.51 40.04 56.97
N ASN A 95 11.43 40.17 57.92
CA ASN A 95 11.74 39.17 58.94
C ASN A 95 10.66 39.19 60.02
N ASP A 96 9.53 38.54 59.76
CA ASP A 96 8.46 38.35 60.73
C ASP A 96 8.36 36.86 61.10
N ARG A 97 9.24 36.41 62.00
CA ARG A 97 9.38 34.99 62.39
C ARG A 97 8.21 34.43 63.20
N ARG A 98 7.21 35.24 63.57
CA ARG A 98 6.01 34.75 64.30
C ARG A 98 4.81 34.40 63.42
N SER A 99 4.78 34.81 62.15
CA SER A 99 3.67 34.49 61.22
C SER A 99 3.93 33.27 60.32
N SER A 100 5.15 32.71 60.33
CA SER A 100 5.53 31.60 59.45
C SER A 100 4.96 30.23 59.86
N GLN A 101 4.68 30.00 61.16
CA GLN A 101 4.10 28.72 61.60
C GLN A 101 2.60 28.62 61.32
N GLU A 102 1.85 29.72 61.50
CA GLU A 102 0.42 29.74 61.17
C GLU A 102 0.19 29.72 59.65
N THR A 103 1.04 30.38 58.86
CA THR A 103 0.96 30.32 57.40
C THR A 103 1.36 28.95 56.85
N GLN A 104 2.35 28.26 57.44
CA GLN A 104 2.67 26.87 57.06
C GLN A 104 1.54 25.90 57.42
N ALA A 105 0.94 26.03 58.61
CA ALA A 105 -0.20 25.19 59.01
C ALA A 105 -1.44 25.43 58.14
N LEU A 106 -1.67 26.69 57.71
CA LEU A 106 -2.75 27.00 56.77
C LEU A 106 -2.43 26.49 55.36
N LEU A 107 -1.20 26.65 54.86
CA LEU A 107 -0.78 26.13 53.56
C LEU A 107 -0.89 24.60 53.50
N GLU A 108 -0.47 23.89 54.55
CA GLU A 108 -0.59 22.43 54.64
C GLU A 108 -2.07 21.99 54.64
N LYS A 109 -2.96 22.78 55.28
CA LYS A 109 -4.41 22.55 55.28
C LYS A 109 -5.07 22.86 53.93
N TYR A 110 -4.57 23.84 53.18
CA TYR A 110 -5.06 24.16 51.83
C TYR A 110 -4.52 23.19 50.76
N GLU A 111 -3.28 22.70 50.89
CA GLU A 111 -2.72 21.69 49.97
C GLU A 111 -3.41 20.34 50.12
N THR A 112 -3.69 19.91 51.35
CA THR A 112 -4.40 18.64 51.60
C THR A 112 -5.86 18.67 51.12
N SER A 113 -6.53 19.83 51.16
CA SER A 113 -7.92 19.97 50.71
C SER A 113 -8.09 20.13 49.20
N LEU A 114 -7.11 20.74 48.50
CA LEU A 114 -7.12 20.82 47.03
C LEU A 114 -6.84 19.47 46.36
N LEU A 115 -5.96 18.64 46.94
CA LEU A 115 -5.68 17.30 46.41
C LEU A 115 -6.82 16.29 46.65
N ALA A 116 -7.61 16.48 47.71
CA ALA A 116 -8.74 15.58 48.03
C ALA A 116 -9.96 15.80 47.11
N ARG A 117 -10.19 17.02 46.60
CA ARG A 117 -11.35 17.34 45.75
C ARG A 117 -11.18 16.94 44.28
N GLY A 118 -9.94 16.78 43.82
CA GLY A 118 -9.61 16.40 42.43
C GLY A 118 -9.79 14.92 42.09
N ARG A 119 -9.81 14.00 43.07
CA ARG A 119 -9.85 12.55 42.80
C ARG A 119 -11.15 12.04 42.19
N ARG A 120 -12.30 12.68 42.44
CA ARG A 120 -13.60 12.17 41.96
C ARG A 120 -13.75 12.30 40.44
N HIS A 121 -13.25 13.38 39.84
CA HIS A 121 -13.38 13.61 38.41
C HIS A 121 -12.44 12.72 37.58
N ILE A 122 -11.23 12.44 38.08
CA ILE A 122 -10.25 11.60 37.39
C ILE A 122 -10.80 10.16 37.24
N ASN A 123 -11.50 9.63 38.24
CA ASN A 123 -12.11 8.30 38.18
C ASN A 123 -13.22 8.20 37.13
N ILE A 124 -14.00 9.27 36.92
CA ILE A 124 -15.09 9.28 35.92
C ILE A 124 -14.51 9.29 34.51
N PHE A 125 -13.49 10.10 34.23
CA PHE A 125 -12.84 10.11 32.92
C PHE A 125 -12.14 8.79 32.61
N ALA A 126 -11.46 8.19 33.59
CA ALA A 126 -10.86 6.86 33.43
C ALA A 126 -11.91 5.79 33.13
N TRP A 127 -13.06 5.83 33.81
CA TRP A 127 -14.17 4.90 33.55
C TRP A 127 -14.78 5.09 32.17
N LEU A 128 -15.06 6.33 31.75
CA LEU A 128 -15.58 6.62 30.40
C LEU A 128 -14.60 6.20 29.29
N TYR A 129 -13.31 6.46 29.48
CA TYR A 129 -12.27 6.02 28.56
C TYR A 129 -12.20 4.50 28.48
N GLY A 130 -12.26 3.81 29.63
CA GLY A 130 -12.32 2.35 29.68
C GLY A 130 -13.57 1.77 28.99
N ALA A 131 -14.74 2.37 29.21
CA ALA A 131 -15.98 1.98 28.55
C ALA A 131 -15.91 2.17 27.03
N MET A 132 -15.36 3.30 26.57
CA MET A 132 -15.15 3.57 25.14
C MET A 132 -14.25 2.51 24.48
N TRP A 133 -13.12 2.16 25.11
CA TRP A 133 -12.23 1.10 24.61
C TRP A 133 -12.89 -0.27 24.64
N SER A 134 -13.66 -0.58 25.68
CA SER A 134 -14.40 -1.84 25.78
C SER A 134 -15.40 -2.00 24.63
N VAL A 135 -16.19 -0.96 24.34
CA VAL A 135 -17.12 -0.95 23.20
C VAL A 135 -16.38 -1.08 21.88
N PHE A 136 -15.26 -0.38 21.71
CA PHE A 136 -14.43 -0.46 20.50
C PHE A 136 -13.87 -1.87 20.27
N LEU A 137 -13.30 -2.51 21.30
CA LEU A 137 -12.77 -3.87 21.22
C LEU A 137 -13.87 -4.89 20.97
N LEU A 138 -15.01 -4.77 21.64
CA LEU A 138 -16.16 -5.65 21.43
C LEU A 138 -16.71 -5.51 20.01
N GLY A 139 -16.86 -4.28 19.51
CA GLY A 139 -17.28 -4.00 18.14
C GLY A 139 -16.32 -4.59 17.11
N THR A 140 -15.01 -4.47 17.34
CA THR A 140 -13.98 -5.06 16.48
C THR A 140 -14.03 -6.60 16.50
N ALA A 141 -14.27 -7.21 17.66
CA ALA A 141 -14.42 -8.66 17.78
C ALA A 141 -15.67 -9.18 17.04
N VAL A 142 -16.81 -8.49 17.19
CA VAL A 142 -18.04 -8.82 16.44
C VAL A 142 -17.83 -8.67 14.94
N LEU A 143 -17.17 -7.59 14.50
CA LEU A 143 -16.84 -7.37 13.09
C LEU A 143 -15.93 -8.48 12.56
N ALA A 144 -14.90 -8.87 13.31
CA ALA A 144 -14.03 -9.97 12.94
C ALA A 144 -14.83 -11.28 12.78
N ILE A 145 -15.64 -11.66 13.78
CA ILE A 145 -16.47 -12.87 13.70
C ILE A 145 -17.44 -12.79 12.51
N GLY A 146 -18.08 -11.65 12.28
CA GLY A 146 -19.00 -11.46 11.16
C GLY A 146 -18.32 -11.60 9.79
N VAL A 147 -17.10 -11.09 9.67
CA VAL A 147 -16.32 -11.17 8.42
C VAL A 147 -15.77 -12.57 8.18
N TYR A 148 -15.15 -13.21 9.18
CA TYR A 148 -14.50 -14.52 9.01
C TYR A 148 -15.49 -15.68 9.05
N LYS A 149 -16.44 -15.69 10.01
CA LYS A 149 -17.36 -16.82 10.20
C LYS A 149 -18.67 -16.67 9.46
N LEU A 150 -19.23 -15.46 9.40
CA LEU A 150 -20.53 -15.22 8.77
C LEU A 150 -20.41 -14.74 7.31
N GLY A 151 -19.19 -14.48 6.82
CA GLY A 151 -18.96 -14.08 5.43
C GLY A 151 -19.55 -12.71 5.06
N TRP A 152 -19.68 -11.78 6.01
CA TRP A 152 -20.31 -10.48 5.75
C TRP A 152 -19.61 -9.70 4.62
N ASP A 153 -20.27 -9.55 3.47
CA ASP A 153 -19.69 -8.99 2.24
C ASP A 153 -20.28 -7.64 1.80
N GLY A 154 -21.23 -7.10 2.56
CA GLY A 154 -21.94 -5.86 2.25
C GLY A 154 -21.05 -4.61 2.11
N GLN A 155 -21.57 -3.59 1.41
CA GLN A 155 -20.88 -2.31 1.19
C GLN A 155 -20.46 -1.61 2.49
N LEU A 156 -21.29 -1.69 3.53
CA LEU A 156 -20.98 -1.12 4.85
C LEU A 156 -19.77 -1.81 5.48
N THR A 157 -19.72 -3.15 5.41
CA THR A 157 -18.58 -3.95 5.88
C THR A 157 -17.31 -3.59 5.13
N ASN A 158 -17.36 -3.43 3.81
CA ASN A 158 -16.19 -3.01 3.01
C ASN A 158 -15.69 -1.61 3.40
N LYS A 159 -16.60 -0.67 3.71
CA LYS A 159 -16.21 0.65 4.22
C LYS A 159 -15.57 0.56 5.60
N LEU A 160 -16.13 -0.23 6.50
CA LEU A 160 -15.61 -0.46 7.86
C LEU A 160 -14.22 -1.11 7.84
N LEU A 161 -14.00 -2.08 6.95
CA LEU A 161 -12.71 -2.78 6.78
C LEU A 161 -11.56 -1.86 6.33
N ASN A 162 -11.86 -0.69 5.75
CA ASN A 162 -10.85 0.30 5.41
C ASN A 162 -10.36 1.08 6.65
N TYR A 163 -11.18 1.16 7.69
CA TYR A 163 -10.83 1.86 8.94
C TYR A 163 -10.27 0.92 9.99
N VAL A 164 -10.80 -0.31 10.07
CA VAL A 164 -10.36 -1.33 11.02
C VAL A 164 -9.51 -2.35 10.26
N PRO A 165 -8.17 -2.28 10.35
CA PRO A 165 -7.30 -3.16 9.60
C PRO A 165 -7.33 -4.56 10.23
N LEU A 166 -8.20 -5.43 9.70
CA LEU A 166 -8.26 -6.83 10.10
C LEU A 166 -7.16 -7.62 9.39
N PRO A 167 -6.28 -8.33 10.14
CA PRO A 167 -5.23 -9.14 9.53
C PRO A 167 -5.84 -10.41 8.94
N TYR A 168 -5.73 -10.58 7.64
CA TYR A 168 -6.08 -11.82 6.95
C TYR A 168 -5.01 -12.91 7.14
N GLY A 169 -3.76 -12.50 7.26
CA GLY A 169 -2.67 -13.42 7.54
C GLY A 169 -1.37 -12.69 7.83
N PHE A 170 -0.32 -13.45 8.07
CA PHE A 170 1.03 -12.96 8.30
C PHE A 170 2.00 -13.76 7.45
N VAL A 171 2.94 -13.04 6.83
CA VAL A 171 4.14 -13.60 6.23
C VAL A 171 5.30 -13.10 7.07
N ARG A 172 5.88 -13.97 7.90
CA ARG A 172 6.82 -13.56 8.97
C ARG A 172 6.18 -12.50 9.89
N TYR A 173 6.67 -11.27 9.85
CA TYR A 173 6.21 -10.13 10.64
C TYR A 173 5.36 -9.13 9.82
N HIS A 174 5.08 -9.43 8.55
CA HIS A 174 4.32 -8.55 7.67
C HIS A 174 2.86 -9.00 7.60
N PRO A 175 1.90 -8.19 8.11
CA PRO A 175 0.49 -8.50 8.01
C PRO A 175 0.00 -8.34 6.57
N ILE A 176 -0.81 -9.30 6.13
CA ILE A 176 -1.67 -9.20 4.95
C ILE A 176 -3.03 -8.75 5.45
N TRP A 177 -3.50 -7.58 5.04
CA TRP A 177 -4.79 -7.04 5.48
C TRP A 177 -5.95 -7.61 4.67
N TYR A 178 -7.06 -7.90 5.34
CA TYR A 178 -8.26 -8.46 4.72
C TYR A 178 -8.89 -7.54 3.67
N GLY A 179 -8.84 -6.21 3.89
CA GLY A 179 -9.24 -5.23 2.87
C GLY A 179 -8.40 -5.33 1.59
N THR A 180 -7.11 -5.66 1.72
CA THR A 180 -6.24 -5.89 0.54
C THR A 180 -6.67 -7.17 -0.17
N TYR A 181 -6.88 -8.26 0.57
CA TYR A 181 -7.35 -9.53 0.00
C TYR A 181 -8.64 -9.37 -0.82
N ARG A 182 -9.67 -8.75 -0.24
CA ARG A 182 -10.94 -8.53 -0.95
C ARG A 182 -10.79 -7.67 -2.20
N ALA A 183 -10.04 -6.59 -2.09
CA ALA A 183 -9.87 -5.69 -3.22
C ALA A 183 -9.09 -6.35 -4.36
N GLU A 184 -8.07 -7.19 -4.07
CA GLU A 184 -7.41 -7.99 -5.10
C GLU A 184 -8.34 -9.05 -5.70
N TYR A 185 -9.12 -9.76 -4.87
CA TYR A 185 -10.10 -10.73 -5.33
C TYR A 185 -11.11 -10.09 -6.30
N GLN A 186 -11.68 -8.94 -5.94
CA GLN A 186 -12.63 -8.20 -6.78
C GLN A 186 -11.98 -7.74 -8.10
N ALA A 187 -10.78 -7.16 -8.02
CA ALA A 187 -10.10 -6.60 -9.18
C ALA A 187 -9.69 -7.69 -10.18
N ILE A 188 -9.14 -8.82 -9.71
CA ILE A 188 -8.74 -9.96 -10.53
C ILE A 188 -9.96 -10.70 -11.08
N SER A 189 -11.03 -10.83 -10.28
CA SER A 189 -12.31 -11.41 -10.73
C SER A 189 -12.95 -10.61 -11.85
N ARG A 190 -12.97 -9.30 -11.70
CA ARG A 190 -13.42 -8.40 -12.76
C ARG A 190 -12.55 -8.52 -14.00
N PHE A 191 -11.23 -8.52 -13.84
CA PHE A 191 -10.31 -8.68 -14.96
C PHE A 191 -10.53 -9.98 -15.74
N ARG A 192 -10.65 -11.13 -15.06
CA ARG A 192 -10.89 -12.43 -15.71
C ARG A 192 -12.25 -12.52 -16.37
N SER A 193 -13.30 -12.03 -15.73
CA SER A 193 -14.65 -12.00 -16.33
C SER A 193 -14.70 -11.14 -17.61
N GLN A 194 -13.85 -10.12 -17.73
CA GLN A 194 -13.71 -9.32 -18.96
C GLN A 194 -12.81 -9.96 -20.03
N GLN A 195 -11.96 -10.93 -19.67
CA GLN A 195 -11.10 -11.63 -20.62
C GLN A 195 -11.76 -12.87 -21.21
N SER A 196 -12.48 -13.63 -20.39
CA SER A 196 -13.04 -14.91 -20.80
C SER A 196 -14.47 -14.73 -21.30
N ALA A 197 -14.62 -14.37 -22.59
CA ALA A 197 -15.94 -14.27 -23.22
C ALA A 197 -16.71 -15.61 -23.26
N SER A 198 -16.04 -16.74 -22.99
CA SER A 198 -16.59 -18.09 -23.17
C SER A 198 -16.45 -19.02 -21.96
N SER A 199 -15.80 -18.61 -20.86
CA SER A 199 -15.61 -19.49 -19.70
C SER A 199 -15.44 -18.67 -18.43
N GLN A 200 -16.46 -18.69 -17.57
CA GLN A 200 -16.41 -18.09 -16.23
C GLN A 200 -15.39 -18.88 -15.39
N SER A 201 -14.09 -18.61 -15.55
CA SER A 201 -13.06 -19.21 -14.71
C SER A 201 -13.21 -18.61 -13.31
N ILE A 202 -13.93 -19.30 -12.44
CA ILE A 202 -14.07 -18.94 -11.04
C ILE A 202 -12.66 -18.90 -10.45
N ILE A 203 -12.22 -17.73 -9.99
CA ILE A 203 -10.93 -17.60 -9.32
C ILE A 203 -11.02 -18.28 -7.97
N SER A 204 -10.13 -19.24 -7.74
CA SER A 204 -10.00 -19.86 -6.43
C SER A 204 -9.50 -18.83 -5.42
N PRO A 205 -10.10 -18.75 -4.21
CA PRO A 205 -9.55 -17.97 -3.10
C PRO A 205 -8.05 -18.21 -2.86
N GLU A 206 -7.60 -19.46 -3.04
CA GLU A 206 -6.20 -19.87 -2.84
C GLU A 206 -5.24 -19.22 -3.84
N GLU A 207 -5.72 -18.90 -5.04
CA GLU A 207 -4.89 -18.23 -6.04
C GLU A 207 -4.59 -16.78 -5.61
N ILE A 208 -5.60 -16.08 -5.09
CA ILE A 208 -5.42 -14.74 -4.54
C ILE A 208 -4.54 -14.76 -3.29
N GLU A 209 -4.72 -15.77 -2.42
CA GLU A 209 -3.83 -16.01 -1.28
C GLU A 209 -2.37 -16.13 -1.74
N ASN A 210 -2.10 -16.95 -2.76
CA ASN A 210 -0.75 -17.15 -3.28
C ASN A 210 -0.15 -15.86 -3.86
N ILE A 211 -0.92 -15.08 -4.62
CA ILE A 211 -0.47 -13.79 -5.16
C ILE A 211 -0.08 -12.82 -4.02
N LEU A 212 -0.90 -12.73 -2.97
CA LEU A 212 -0.65 -11.85 -1.83
C LEU A 212 0.55 -12.30 -1.01
N VAL A 213 0.69 -13.60 -0.77
CA VAL A 213 1.84 -14.18 -0.06
C VAL A 213 3.12 -13.90 -0.84
N ARG A 214 3.16 -14.22 -2.14
CA ARG A 214 4.33 -13.93 -3.00
C ARG A 214 4.67 -12.44 -3.02
N ARG A 215 3.66 -11.56 -3.14
CA ARG A 215 3.86 -10.10 -3.11
C ARG A 215 4.47 -9.65 -1.78
N THR A 216 3.99 -10.18 -0.67
CA THR A 216 4.47 -9.83 0.67
C THR A 216 5.87 -10.35 0.92
N MET A 217 6.17 -11.58 0.49
CA MET A 217 7.52 -12.16 0.55
C MET A 217 8.52 -11.40 -0.32
N ALA A 218 8.13 -11.03 -1.55
CA ALA A 218 8.98 -10.21 -2.42
C ALA A 218 9.28 -8.85 -1.77
N ASN A 219 8.30 -8.24 -1.11
CA ASN A 219 8.49 -6.96 -0.42
C ASN A 219 9.42 -7.09 0.79
N ASP A 220 9.23 -8.11 1.64
CA ASP A 220 10.12 -8.43 2.77
C ASP A 220 11.57 -8.65 2.30
N LEU A 221 11.73 -9.46 1.24
CA LEU A 221 13.03 -9.79 0.68
C LEU A 221 13.73 -8.59 0.03
N ALA A 222 12.98 -7.71 -0.61
CA ALA A 222 13.46 -6.46 -1.17
C ALA A 222 13.86 -5.47 -0.06
N TRP A 223 13.04 -5.34 0.98
CA TRP A 223 13.31 -4.45 2.11
C TRP A 223 14.56 -4.86 2.87
N GLY A 224 14.75 -6.17 3.11
CA GLY A 224 15.97 -6.71 3.71
C GLY A 224 17.24 -6.47 2.88
N ARG A 225 17.11 -6.12 1.59
CA ARG A 225 18.22 -5.74 0.69
C ARG A 225 18.31 -4.23 0.45
N GLY A 226 17.51 -3.42 1.13
CA GLY A 226 17.45 -1.98 0.88
C GLY A 226 16.99 -1.64 -0.54
N LEU A 227 16.09 -2.45 -1.11
CA LEU A 227 15.47 -2.17 -2.41
C LEU A 227 14.10 -1.54 -2.19
N TRP A 228 13.88 -0.38 -2.79
CA TRP A 228 12.58 0.28 -2.83
C TRP A 228 12.29 0.83 -4.23
N VAL A 229 11.01 1.08 -4.51
CA VAL A 229 10.56 1.73 -5.75
C VAL A 229 10.08 3.12 -5.38
N SER A 230 10.69 4.13 -6.00
CA SER A 230 10.32 5.53 -5.80
C SER A 230 9.06 5.89 -6.60
N ASP A 231 8.38 6.96 -6.19
CA ASP A 231 7.20 7.45 -6.92
C ASP A 231 7.56 7.88 -8.35
N SER A 232 8.76 8.44 -8.56
CA SER A 232 9.26 8.83 -9.88
C SER A 232 9.40 7.65 -10.84
N GLU A 233 9.83 6.48 -10.35
CA GLU A 233 9.94 5.26 -11.17
C GLU A 233 8.56 4.72 -11.56
N VAL A 234 7.59 4.80 -10.63
CA VAL A 234 6.20 4.41 -10.92
C VAL A 234 5.60 5.33 -11.98
N VAL A 235 5.80 6.64 -11.85
CA VAL A 235 5.33 7.63 -12.84
C VAL A 235 6.01 7.42 -14.19
N SER A 236 7.32 7.13 -14.21
CA SER A 236 8.05 6.84 -15.45
C SER A 236 7.50 5.61 -16.15
N GLU A 237 7.32 4.49 -15.44
CA GLU A 237 6.77 3.27 -16.04
C GLU A 237 5.32 3.49 -16.50
N LEU A 238 4.52 4.27 -15.75
CA LEU A 238 3.16 4.63 -16.16
C LEU A 238 3.16 5.47 -17.44
N ASN A 239 4.08 6.43 -17.58
CA ASN A 239 4.24 7.21 -18.80
C ASN A 239 4.67 6.34 -19.99
N ASP A 240 5.56 5.36 -19.77
CA ASP A 240 5.95 4.42 -20.82
C ASP A 240 4.77 3.56 -21.30
N ILE A 241 3.89 3.16 -20.37
CA ILE A 241 2.63 2.48 -20.70
C ILE A 241 1.70 3.42 -21.47
N ALA A 242 1.57 4.67 -21.03
CA ALA A 242 0.74 5.68 -21.68
C ALA A 242 1.20 5.99 -23.11
N ILE A 243 2.51 6.08 -23.36
CA ILE A 243 3.08 6.26 -24.71
C ILE A 243 2.69 5.08 -25.61
N LYS A 244 2.81 3.84 -25.11
CA LYS A 244 2.43 2.62 -25.86
C LYS A 244 0.93 2.52 -26.09
N ALA A 245 0.14 3.03 -25.16
CA ALA A 245 -1.32 3.12 -25.20
C ALA A 245 -1.81 4.46 -25.80
N ARG A 246 -0.94 5.24 -26.44
CA ARG A 246 -1.18 6.57 -27.05
C ARG A 246 -1.52 7.72 -26.08
N SER A 247 -2.21 7.47 -24.97
CA SER A 247 -2.54 8.51 -23.98
C SER A 247 -2.76 7.96 -22.58
N ILE A 248 -2.60 8.80 -21.55
CA ILE A 248 -2.89 8.46 -20.15
C ILE A 248 -4.39 8.23 -19.93
N ASP A 249 -5.25 9.01 -20.58
CA ASP A 249 -6.71 8.87 -20.50
C ASP A 249 -7.18 7.51 -21.03
N GLU A 250 -6.55 7.00 -22.10
CA GLU A 250 -6.84 5.67 -22.64
C GLU A 250 -6.40 4.58 -21.66
N VAL A 251 -5.27 4.77 -20.97
CA VAL A 251 -4.84 3.87 -19.89
C VAL A 251 -5.85 3.87 -18.75
N GLU A 252 -6.24 5.04 -18.24
CA GLU A 252 -7.20 5.15 -17.14
C GLU A 252 -8.54 4.50 -17.48
N ARG A 253 -9.10 4.79 -18.66
CA ARG A 253 -10.36 4.18 -19.12
C ARG A 253 -10.26 2.67 -19.21
N THR A 254 -9.15 2.15 -19.75
CA THR A 254 -8.94 0.71 -19.89
C THR A 254 -8.76 0.04 -18.53
N VAL A 255 -8.01 0.65 -17.62
CA VAL A 255 -7.83 0.17 -16.24
C VAL A 255 -9.18 0.13 -15.52
N GLN A 256 -9.94 1.22 -15.57
CA GLN A 256 -11.27 1.29 -14.95
C GLN A 256 -12.24 0.26 -15.57
N ALA A 257 -12.20 0.06 -16.89
CA ALA A 257 -13.05 -0.92 -17.57
C ALA A 257 -12.70 -2.36 -17.17
N LEU A 258 -11.42 -2.72 -17.21
CA LEU A 258 -10.94 -4.08 -16.98
C LEU A 258 -10.92 -4.47 -15.49
N TRP A 259 -10.46 -3.57 -14.63
CA TRP A 259 -10.20 -3.86 -13.21
C TRP A 259 -11.22 -3.22 -12.27
N GLY A 260 -11.93 -2.17 -12.72
CA GLY A 260 -12.84 -1.42 -11.86
C GLY A 260 -12.15 -0.57 -10.79
N ILE A 261 -10.85 -0.32 -10.95
CA ILE A 261 -10.02 0.46 -10.01
C ILE A 261 -9.49 1.73 -10.68
N SER A 262 -9.16 2.73 -9.88
CA SER A 262 -8.55 3.97 -10.36
C SER A 262 -7.10 3.76 -10.85
N ILE A 263 -6.60 4.68 -11.68
CA ILE A 263 -5.20 4.65 -12.13
C ILE A 263 -4.20 4.73 -10.97
N ASN A 264 -4.53 5.48 -9.91
CA ASN A 264 -3.72 5.58 -8.70
C ASN A 264 -3.65 4.25 -7.94
N GLU A 265 -4.74 3.50 -7.91
CA GLU A 265 -4.72 2.14 -7.33
C GLU A 265 -3.95 1.16 -8.20
N TYR A 266 -4.10 1.24 -9.52
CA TYR A 266 -3.32 0.41 -10.45
C TYR A 266 -1.82 0.62 -10.30
N SER A 267 -1.38 1.88 -10.19
CA SER A 267 0.02 2.24 -9.93
C SER A 267 0.55 1.64 -8.62
N ARG A 268 -0.26 1.67 -7.55
CA ARG A 268 0.11 1.14 -6.23
C ARG A 268 0.09 -0.39 -6.16
N ARG A 269 -0.91 -1.04 -6.76
CA ARG A 269 -1.19 -2.47 -6.61
C ARG A 269 -0.53 -3.34 -7.68
N VAL A 270 -0.31 -2.79 -8.88
CA VAL A 270 0.21 -3.54 -10.03
C VAL A 270 1.60 -3.04 -10.41
N ILE A 271 1.74 -1.76 -10.76
CA ILE A 271 3.01 -1.21 -11.28
C ILE A 271 4.12 -1.27 -10.24
N ARG A 272 3.88 -0.75 -9.02
CA ARG A 272 4.92 -0.73 -7.99
C ARG A 272 5.42 -2.14 -7.61
N PRO A 273 4.56 -3.13 -7.33
CA PRO A 273 5.03 -4.49 -7.07
C PRO A 273 5.75 -5.13 -8.26
N TYR A 274 5.30 -4.85 -9.49
CA TYR A 274 6.00 -5.30 -10.71
C TYR A 274 7.43 -4.74 -10.80
N LEU A 275 7.59 -3.42 -10.61
CA LEU A 275 8.91 -2.78 -10.59
C LEU A 275 9.79 -3.31 -9.46
N LEU A 276 9.21 -3.55 -8.27
CA LEU A 276 9.95 -4.09 -7.14
C LEU A 276 10.45 -5.51 -7.45
N LYS A 277 9.62 -6.37 -8.05
CA LYS A 277 10.03 -7.71 -8.50
C LYS A 277 11.15 -7.63 -9.54
N LYS A 278 11.10 -6.70 -10.51
CA LYS A 278 12.18 -6.51 -11.49
C LYS A 278 13.50 -6.12 -10.82
N LYS A 279 13.46 -5.16 -9.89
CA LYS A 279 14.65 -4.75 -9.12
C LYS A 279 15.20 -5.92 -8.29
N LEU A 280 14.31 -6.64 -7.62
CA LEU A 280 14.66 -7.80 -6.82
C LEU A 280 15.32 -8.89 -7.68
N LEU A 281 14.75 -9.21 -8.85
CA LEU A 281 15.33 -10.15 -9.80
C LEU A 281 16.73 -9.70 -10.25
N SER A 282 16.92 -8.43 -10.57
CA SER A 282 18.24 -7.88 -10.96
C SER A 282 19.26 -7.89 -9.82
N ALA A 283 18.84 -7.71 -8.57
CA ALA A 283 19.73 -7.82 -7.42
C ALA A 283 20.11 -9.28 -7.16
N LEU A 284 19.16 -10.19 -7.37
CA LEU A 284 19.30 -11.63 -7.18
C LEU A 284 20.03 -12.35 -8.31
N SER A 285 20.09 -11.78 -9.52
CA SER A 285 20.82 -12.40 -10.64
C SER A 285 22.33 -12.52 -10.39
N ASN A 286 22.85 -11.76 -9.42
CA ASN A 286 24.23 -11.87 -8.97
C ASN A 286 24.45 -13.00 -7.94
N ASP A 287 23.37 -13.56 -7.39
CA ASP A 287 23.42 -14.67 -6.44
C ASP A 287 23.57 -16.00 -7.19
N PHE A 288 24.62 -16.75 -6.85
CA PHE A 288 24.98 -18.00 -7.51
C PHE A 288 23.84 -19.03 -7.45
N LEU A 289 23.06 -19.05 -6.36
CA LEU A 289 21.96 -20.00 -6.16
C LEU A 289 20.83 -19.82 -7.19
N ILE A 290 20.59 -18.57 -7.61
CA ILE A 290 19.55 -18.24 -8.58
C ILE A 290 20.08 -18.46 -10.00
N LYS A 291 21.35 -18.12 -10.24
CA LYS A 291 22.00 -18.38 -11.54
C LYS A 291 22.06 -19.87 -11.89
N GLN A 292 22.31 -20.74 -10.91
CA GLN A 292 22.37 -22.19 -11.11
C GLN A 292 20.98 -22.82 -11.35
N ARG A 293 19.93 -22.27 -10.72
CA ARG A 293 18.57 -22.84 -10.80
C ARG A 293 17.75 -22.35 -11.99
N PHE A 294 17.98 -21.13 -12.46
CA PHE A 294 17.06 -20.47 -13.41
C PHE A 294 17.70 -20.13 -14.75
N GLY A 295 18.64 -20.97 -15.21
CA GLY A 295 19.47 -20.77 -16.40
C GLY A 295 18.85 -19.90 -17.50
N ARG A 296 19.44 -18.73 -17.75
CA ARG A 296 19.09 -17.73 -18.80
C ARG A 296 17.62 -17.29 -18.94
N ALA A 297 16.67 -17.84 -18.22
CA ALA A 297 15.27 -17.43 -18.31
C ALA A 297 15.11 -16.05 -17.64
N ASN A 298 14.74 -15.05 -18.45
CA ASN A 298 14.54 -13.65 -18.03
C ASN A 298 13.26 -13.44 -17.21
N ASP A 299 12.66 -14.51 -16.69
CA ASP A 299 11.24 -14.46 -16.38
C ASP A 299 11.02 -14.22 -14.89
N LEU A 300 10.20 -13.22 -14.59
CA LEU A 300 9.64 -12.99 -13.25
C LEU A 300 9.02 -14.27 -12.65
N GLN A 301 8.68 -15.26 -13.48
CA GLN A 301 8.29 -16.60 -13.09
C GLN A 301 9.39 -17.36 -12.33
N ALA A 302 10.66 -17.22 -12.70
CA ALA A 302 11.78 -17.80 -11.96
C ALA A 302 11.83 -17.23 -10.54
N LEU A 303 11.63 -15.91 -10.42
CA LEU A 303 11.51 -15.26 -9.11
C LEU A 303 10.31 -15.80 -8.34
N ASP A 304 9.16 -15.97 -8.99
CA ASP A 304 7.97 -16.50 -8.33
C ASP A 304 8.17 -17.95 -7.85
N GLY A 305 8.83 -18.81 -8.63
CA GLY A 305 9.20 -20.16 -8.19
C GLY A 305 10.20 -20.18 -7.03
N TYR A 306 11.15 -19.23 -7.03
CA TYR A 306 12.04 -19.03 -5.88
C TYR A 306 11.27 -18.58 -4.62
N LEU A 307 10.31 -17.67 -4.77
CA LEU A 307 9.46 -17.21 -3.67
C LEU A 307 8.57 -18.34 -3.14
N ASP A 308 8.06 -19.22 -4.00
CA ASP A 308 7.31 -20.40 -3.58
C ASP A 308 8.17 -21.36 -2.76
N GLN A 309 9.42 -21.59 -3.18
CA GLN A 309 10.33 -22.42 -2.38
C GLN A 309 10.67 -21.77 -1.04
N LEU A 310 10.88 -20.45 -1.02
CA LEU A 310 11.07 -19.72 0.24
C LEU A 310 9.85 -19.84 1.15
N ARG A 311 8.64 -19.93 0.59
CA ARG A 311 7.40 -20.11 1.36
C ARG A 311 7.43 -21.40 2.17
N GLU A 312 8.07 -22.47 1.68
CA GLU A 312 8.19 -23.73 2.42
C GLU A 312 9.01 -23.60 3.71
N SER A 313 9.96 -22.66 3.74
CA SER A 313 10.79 -22.36 4.93
C SER A 313 10.34 -21.14 5.71
N THR A 314 9.39 -20.36 5.18
CA THR A 314 8.92 -19.11 5.77
C THR A 314 7.62 -19.34 6.53
N PRO A 315 7.50 -18.93 7.80
CA PRO A 315 6.23 -19.04 8.52
C PRO A 315 5.16 -18.16 7.86
N VAL A 316 4.13 -18.80 7.33
CA VAL A 316 2.92 -18.17 6.78
C VAL A 316 1.72 -18.62 7.59
N ILE A 317 1.00 -17.66 8.17
CA ILE A 317 -0.21 -17.90 8.96
C ILE A 317 -1.37 -17.23 8.24
N ILE A 318 -2.40 -17.96 7.87
CA ILE A 318 -3.61 -17.42 7.22
C ILE A 318 -4.79 -17.69 8.15
N PHE A 319 -5.60 -16.66 8.42
CA PHE A 319 -6.81 -16.76 9.20
C PHE A 319 -7.99 -17.03 8.27
N ARG A 320 -8.58 -18.22 8.38
CA ARG A 320 -9.78 -18.65 7.66
C ARG A 320 -10.99 -18.69 8.60
#